data_AF-A0A7C7S060-F1
#
_entry.id   AF-A0A7C7S060-F1
#
_cell.length_a   1.000
_cell.length_b   1.000
_cell.length_c   1.000
_cell.angle_alpha   90.00
_cell.angle_beta   90.00
_cell.angle_gamma   90.00
#
_symmetry.space_group_name_H-M   'P 1'
#
loop_
_entity.id
_entity.type
_entity.pdbx_description
1 polymer ?
#
loop_
_entity_poly.entity_id
_entity_poly.type
_entity_poly.pdbx_seq_one_letter_code
_entity_poly.pdbx_strand_id
1 'polypeptide(L)'
;MTETAKLADVVFPVQAQVEREGTFTSGERRVQRFYPVVAPKGESLPDFQIAAKLGAKAGIELKGGFPSLIFPQIAAEIPAYEGITYRKLAEVTEQWPIVGGGDLYYGGTSYKNEQGLGVHLALHPDGDAEPWSAGTAASKSADALLAVPVTRLYDRGATLTPSNVLEPRLSHPFVALNPSDAEAQRAADGMKVNVGVNGASAPVTVRVDETVPAGFALLPRSMGIPLDGPTEVIIQLVEVVQA
;
A
#
# COMPACT_ATOMS: atom_id res chain seq x y z
N MET A 1 -2.45 -17.09 2.50
CA MET A 1 -3.84 -16.79 2.08
C MET A 1 -4.33 -15.60 2.91
N THR A 2 -4.93 -14.58 2.29
CA THR A 2 -5.45 -13.39 3.02
C THR A 2 -6.79 -13.71 3.68
N GLU A 3 -7.22 -12.89 4.67
CA GLU A 3 -8.54 -13.06 5.30
C GLU A 3 -9.69 -12.95 4.28
N THR A 4 -9.62 -11.99 3.35
CA THR A 4 -10.59 -11.87 2.25
C THR A 4 -10.66 -13.14 1.40
N ALA A 5 -9.51 -13.73 1.07
CA ALA A 5 -9.47 -14.95 0.26
C ALA A 5 -10.02 -16.18 1.02
N LYS A 6 -9.95 -16.22 2.36
CA LYS A 6 -10.55 -17.30 3.15
C LYS A 6 -12.09 -17.27 3.13
N LEU A 7 -12.68 -16.09 2.92
CA LEU A 7 -14.13 -15.89 2.84
C LEU A 7 -14.68 -16.04 1.40
N ALA A 8 -13.81 -16.16 0.40
CA ALA A 8 -14.21 -16.18 -1.00
C ALA A 8 -14.66 -17.59 -1.43
N ASP A 9 -15.71 -17.65 -2.25
CA ASP A 9 -16.13 -18.90 -2.90
C ASP A 9 -15.11 -19.42 -3.91
N VAL A 10 -14.41 -18.50 -4.58
CA VAL A 10 -13.42 -18.78 -5.62
C VAL A 10 -12.19 -17.91 -5.42
N VAL A 11 -11.01 -18.53 -5.47
CA VAL A 11 -9.72 -17.85 -5.38
C VAL A 11 -8.91 -18.16 -6.63
N PHE A 12 -8.48 -17.11 -7.35
CA PHE A 12 -7.56 -17.24 -8.49
C PHE A 12 -6.12 -16.93 -8.04
N PRO A 13 -5.15 -17.84 -8.24
CA PRO A 13 -3.76 -17.58 -7.90
C PRO A 13 -3.13 -16.60 -8.91
N VAL A 14 -2.69 -15.45 -8.40
CA VAL A 14 -2.06 -14.39 -9.19
C VAL A 14 -0.55 -14.40 -9.03
N GLN A 15 0.18 -14.15 -10.12
CA GLN A 15 1.64 -13.94 -10.09
C GLN A 15 2.03 -12.71 -9.28
N ALA A 16 3.01 -12.87 -8.38
CA ALA A 16 3.63 -11.74 -7.69
C ALA A 16 4.31 -10.80 -8.70
N GLN A 17 4.57 -9.54 -8.31
CA GLN A 17 5.25 -8.57 -9.18
C GLN A 17 6.55 -9.12 -9.76
N VAL A 18 7.35 -9.82 -8.95
CA VAL A 18 8.64 -10.40 -9.35
C VAL A 18 8.54 -11.60 -10.30
N GLU A 19 7.34 -12.17 -10.47
CA GLU A 19 7.07 -13.33 -11.33
C GLU A 19 6.59 -12.93 -12.73
N ARG A 20 6.33 -11.64 -12.97
CA ARG A 20 5.73 -11.12 -14.20
C ARG A 20 6.41 -9.84 -14.68
N GLU A 21 6.11 -9.44 -15.92
CA GLU A 21 6.44 -8.11 -16.42
C GLU A 21 5.23 -7.18 -16.41
N GLY A 22 5.49 -5.89 -16.52
CA GLY A 22 4.45 -4.87 -16.66
C GLY A 22 5.00 -3.47 -16.51
N THR A 23 4.11 -2.53 -16.18
CA THR A 23 4.47 -1.13 -15.93
C THR A 23 3.85 -0.62 -14.64
N PHE A 24 4.56 0.25 -13.93
CA PHE A 24 4.01 1.07 -12.84
C PHE A 24 4.06 2.55 -13.19
N THR A 25 3.11 3.32 -12.70
CA THR A 25 3.13 4.77 -12.74
C THR A 25 3.32 5.28 -11.32
N SER A 26 4.43 5.95 -11.05
CA SER A 26 4.77 6.48 -9.73
C SER A 26 4.01 7.76 -9.40
N GLY A 27 4.07 8.21 -8.14
CA GLY A 27 3.47 9.47 -7.69
C GLY A 27 4.05 10.73 -8.34
N GLU A 28 5.27 10.66 -8.87
CA GLU A 28 5.86 11.73 -9.71
C GLU A 28 5.41 11.66 -11.18
N ARG A 29 4.39 10.84 -11.48
CA ARG A 29 3.85 10.61 -12.83
C ARG A 29 4.87 9.96 -13.78
N ARG A 30 5.79 9.14 -13.27
CA ARG A 30 6.73 8.39 -14.10
C ARG A 30 6.23 6.98 -14.35
N VAL A 31 6.05 6.62 -15.62
CA VAL A 31 5.77 5.24 -16.05
C VAL A 31 7.08 4.50 -16.18
N GLN A 32 7.23 3.35 -15.51
CA GLN A 32 8.42 2.52 -15.55
C GLN A 32 8.04 1.07 -15.86
N ARG A 33 8.84 0.41 -16.70
CA ARG A 33 8.70 -1.02 -16.97
C ARG A 33 9.43 -1.83 -15.91
N PHE A 34 8.83 -2.93 -15.47
CA PHE A 34 9.48 -3.94 -14.65
C PHE A 34 9.45 -5.30 -15.35
N TYR A 35 10.39 -6.17 -14.98
CA TYR A 35 10.62 -7.46 -15.61
C TYR A 35 10.51 -8.58 -14.57
N PRO A 36 10.14 -9.81 -14.99
CA PRO A 36 10.20 -10.96 -14.11
C PRO A 36 11.64 -11.22 -13.70
N VAL A 37 11.84 -11.48 -12.42
CA VAL A 37 13.13 -11.82 -11.81
C VAL A 37 13.16 -13.28 -11.38
N VAL A 38 11.99 -13.88 -11.14
CA VAL A 38 11.83 -15.28 -10.76
C VAL A 38 10.78 -15.95 -11.63
N ALA A 39 10.84 -17.28 -11.73
CA ALA A 39 9.82 -18.05 -12.43
C ALA A 39 8.48 -17.99 -11.67
N PRO A 40 7.34 -18.02 -12.39
CA PRO A 40 6.02 -18.16 -11.77
C PRO A 40 5.93 -19.36 -10.83
N LYS A 41 5.17 -19.21 -9.75
CA LYS A 41 4.93 -20.28 -8.78
C LYS A 41 3.65 -21.05 -9.08
N GLY A 42 3.79 -22.36 -9.27
CA GLY A 42 2.67 -23.26 -9.49
C GLY A 42 1.88 -22.87 -10.74
N GLU A 43 0.55 -22.80 -10.61
CA GLU A 43 -0.37 -22.47 -11.70
C GLU A 43 -0.75 -20.98 -11.73
N SER A 44 0.04 -20.12 -11.06
CA SER A 44 -0.26 -18.69 -11.01
C SER A 44 -0.13 -18.02 -12.38
N LEU A 45 -1.07 -17.11 -12.66
CA LEU A 45 -1.11 -16.35 -13.91
C LEU A 45 -1.02 -14.84 -13.61
N PRO A 46 -0.55 -14.02 -14.57
CA PRO A 46 -0.70 -12.57 -14.45
C PRO A 46 -2.20 -12.21 -14.42
N ASP A 47 -2.57 -11.20 -13.62
CA ASP A 47 -3.96 -10.73 -13.47
C ASP A 47 -4.68 -10.54 -14.83
N PHE A 48 -4.02 -9.92 -15.79
CA PHE A 48 -4.60 -9.64 -17.11
C PHE A 48 -4.92 -10.91 -17.91
N GLN A 49 -4.18 -12.00 -17.73
CA GLN A 49 -4.48 -13.27 -18.40
C GLN A 49 -5.67 -13.97 -17.73
N ILE A 50 -5.82 -13.84 -16.41
CA ILE A 50 -7.00 -14.33 -15.68
C ILE A 50 -8.23 -13.58 -16.18
N ALA A 51 -8.16 -12.24 -16.25
CA ALA A 51 -9.22 -11.41 -16.81
C ALA A 51 -9.56 -11.80 -18.26
N ALA A 52 -8.57 -12.03 -19.12
CA ALA A 52 -8.78 -12.48 -20.49
C ALA A 52 -9.47 -13.85 -20.58
N LYS A 53 -9.07 -14.82 -19.74
CA LYS A 53 -9.70 -16.15 -19.68
C LYS A 53 -11.15 -16.09 -19.18
N LEU A 54 -11.43 -15.24 -18.20
CA LEU A 54 -12.78 -15.00 -17.69
C LEU A 54 -13.65 -14.31 -18.75
N GLY A 55 -13.12 -13.27 -19.40
CA GLY A 55 -13.77 -12.60 -20.52
C GLY A 55 -14.15 -13.58 -21.62
N ALA A 56 -13.22 -14.44 -22.05
CA ALA A 56 -13.49 -15.44 -23.09
C ALA A 56 -14.64 -16.38 -22.72
N LYS A 57 -14.75 -16.79 -21.45
CA LYS A 57 -15.88 -17.59 -20.95
C LYS A 57 -17.21 -16.82 -20.93
N ALA A 58 -17.15 -15.50 -20.76
CA ALA A 58 -18.30 -14.60 -20.82
C ALA A 58 -18.63 -14.11 -22.25
N GLY A 59 -17.92 -14.59 -23.28
CA GLY A 59 -18.10 -14.15 -24.67
C GLY A 59 -17.44 -12.80 -25.00
N ILE A 60 -16.53 -12.31 -24.16
CA ILE A 60 -15.77 -11.08 -24.36
C ILE A 60 -14.33 -11.42 -24.74
N GLU A 61 -13.92 -11.08 -25.96
CA GLU A 61 -12.56 -11.34 -26.42
C GLU A 61 -11.61 -10.19 -26.00
N LEU A 62 -10.81 -10.43 -24.96
CA LEU A 62 -9.75 -9.50 -24.55
C LEU A 62 -8.43 -9.88 -25.22
N LYS A 63 -7.97 -9.03 -26.14
CA LYS A 63 -6.67 -9.19 -26.82
C LYS A 63 -5.55 -8.82 -25.86
N GLY A 64 -4.83 -9.80 -25.29
CA GLY A 64 -3.84 -9.46 -24.26
C GLY A 64 -3.02 -10.63 -23.69
N GLY A 65 -2.26 -11.35 -24.52
CA GLY A 65 -1.35 -12.38 -24.02
C GLY A 65 -0.11 -11.83 -23.30
N PHE A 66 0.30 -10.62 -23.66
CA PHE A 66 1.52 -9.97 -23.18
C PHE A 66 1.28 -8.49 -22.86
N PRO A 67 1.94 -7.91 -21.85
CA PRO A 67 1.77 -6.50 -21.50
C PRO A 67 2.12 -5.54 -22.64
N SER A 68 3.05 -5.92 -23.52
CA SER A 68 3.40 -5.16 -24.73
C SER A 68 2.26 -5.03 -25.76
N LEU A 69 1.25 -5.91 -25.71
CA LEU A 69 0.06 -5.85 -26.57
C LEU A 69 -1.10 -5.10 -25.90
N ILE A 70 -1.12 -5.05 -24.57
CA ILE A 70 -2.15 -4.37 -23.78
C ILE A 70 -1.84 -2.89 -23.68
N PHE A 71 -0.59 -2.52 -23.43
CA PHE A 71 -0.21 -1.12 -23.20
C PHE A 71 -0.53 -0.18 -24.35
N PRO A 72 -0.39 -0.54 -25.65
CA PRO A 72 -0.83 0.32 -26.74
C PRO A 72 -2.34 0.60 -26.71
N GLN A 73 -3.16 -0.31 -26.19
CA GLN A 73 -4.61 -0.09 -26.03
C GLN A 73 -4.86 0.95 -24.93
N ILE A 74 -4.15 0.83 -23.80
CA ILE A 74 -4.18 1.83 -22.72
C ILE A 74 -3.74 3.20 -23.24
N ALA A 75 -2.63 3.25 -23.99
CA ALA A 75 -2.09 4.48 -24.55
C ALA A 75 -2.98 5.13 -25.61
N ALA A 76 -3.82 4.34 -26.29
CA ALA A 76 -4.81 4.84 -27.24
C ALA A 76 -6.06 5.40 -26.54
N GLU A 77 -6.41 4.88 -25.36
CA GLU A 77 -7.60 5.28 -24.60
C GLU A 77 -7.33 6.44 -23.62
N ILE A 78 -6.14 6.49 -23.03
CA ILE A 78 -5.78 7.48 -22.01
C ILE A 78 -4.82 8.52 -22.61
N PRO A 79 -5.26 9.77 -22.85
CA PRO A 79 -4.43 10.80 -23.49
C PRO A 79 -3.09 11.05 -22.79
N ALA A 80 -3.03 10.93 -21.46
CA ALA A 80 -1.78 11.10 -20.71
C ALA A 80 -0.67 10.11 -21.12
N TYR A 81 -1.04 8.94 -21.67
CA TYR A 81 -0.11 7.89 -22.10
C TYR A 81 0.28 8.00 -23.58
N GLU A 82 -0.15 9.06 -24.27
CA GLU A 82 0.17 9.28 -25.68
C GLU A 82 1.67 9.26 -25.94
N GLY A 83 2.09 8.56 -27.00
CA GLY A 83 3.50 8.46 -27.40
C GLY A 83 4.38 7.63 -26.46
N ILE A 84 3.82 7.00 -25.42
CA ILE A 84 4.53 6.06 -24.57
C ILE A 84 4.42 4.66 -25.18
N THR A 85 5.55 4.00 -25.32
CA THR A 85 5.62 2.62 -25.84
C THR A 85 6.52 1.78 -24.96
N TYR A 86 6.34 0.46 -24.98
CA TYR A 86 7.22 -0.48 -24.26
C TYR A 86 8.69 -0.33 -24.66
N ARG A 87 8.95 0.04 -25.92
CA ARG A 87 10.29 0.35 -26.40
C ARG A 87 10.86 1.58 -25.70
N LYS A 88 10.10 2.67 -25.68
CA LYS A 88 10.50 3.92 -25.01
C LYS A 88 10.71 3.73 -23.51
N LEU A 89 9.89 2.90 -22.87
CA LEU A 89 10.04 2.57 -21.45
C LEU A 89 11.30 1.75 -21.14
N ALA A 90 11.82 0.99 -22.11
CA ALA A 90 13.04 0.22 -22.00
C ALA A 90 14.31 1.00 -22.40
N GLU A 91 14.17 2.26 -22.83
CA GLU A 91 15.33 3.09 -23.19
C GLU A 91 16.16 3.40 -21.95
N VAL A 92 17.48 3.24 -22.12
CA VAL A 92 18.50 3.55 -21.13
C VAL A 92 19.41 4.63 -21.69
N THR A 93 19.95 5.48 -20.83
CA THR A 93 21.00 6.43 -21.18
C THR A 93 22.18 6.20 -20.25
N GLU A 94 23.38 6.54 -20.71
CA GLU A 94 24.56 6.54 -19.85
C GLU A 94 24.36 7.53 -18.68
N GLN A 95 24.73 7.10 -17.48
CA GLN A 95 24.62 7.92 -16.26
C GLN A 95 26.03 8.24 -15.77
N TRP A 96 26.28 9.52 -15.47
CA TRP A 96 27.52 9.99 -14.87
C TRP A 96 27.29 10.39 -13.40
N PRO A 97 28.18 10.05 -12.45
CA PRO A 97 29.38 9.23 -12.62
C PRO A 97 29.02 7.78 -13.01
N ILE A 98 29.96 7.07 -13.64
CA ILE A 98 29.77 5.65 -13.96
C ILE A 98 29.77 4.88 -12.62
N VAL A 99 28.57 4.56 -12.12
CA VAL A 99 28.37 3.77 -10.90
C VAL A 99 28.28 2.29 -11.27
N GLY A 100 28.96 1.41 -10.52
CA GLY A 100 28.87 -0.05 -10.70
C GLY A 100 29.94 -0.68 -11.60
N GLY A 101 31.06 0.00 -11.83
CA GLY A 101 32.31 -0.58 -12.37
C GLY A 101 33.26 -1.06 -11.25
N GLY A 102 34.48 -1.49 -11.60
CA GLY A 102 35.52 -1.88 -10.63
C GLY A 102 35.91 -0.79 -9.64
N ASP A 103 35.64 0.48 -9.98
CA ASP A 103 35.81 1.63 -9.11
C ASP A 103 34.52 1.88 -8.32
N LEU A 104 34.48 1.27 -7.13
CA LEU A 104 33.40 1.39 -6.14
C LEU A 104 33.31 2.83 -5.61
N TYR A 105 32.43 3.65 -6.18
CA TYR A 105 31.95 4.85 -5.50
C TYR A 105 30.42 4.93 -5.48
N TYR A 106 29.95 5.41 -4.33
CA TYR A 106 28.59 5.45 -3.83
C TYR A 106 27.58 6.06 -4.84
N GLY A 107 26.71 5.22 -5.38
CA GLY A 107 25.53 5.65 -6.15
C GLY A 107 24.45 4.59 -6.01
N GLY A 108 23.24 4.99 -5.66
CA GLY A 108 22.21 4.11 -5.09
C GLY A 108 21.89 2.83 -5.87
N THR A 109 22.13 2.77 -7.18
CA THR A 109 22.10 1.54 -7.97
C THR A 109 23.52 1.12 -8.32
N SER A 110 24.04 0.11 -7.63
CA SER A 110 25.39 -0.45 -7.82
C SER A 110 25.55 -1.30 -9.10
N TYR A 111 24.63 -1.17 -10.07
CA TYR A 111 24.62 -1.94 -11.31
C TYR A 111 24.26 -1.03 -12.50
N LYS A 112 24.77 -1.40 -13.68
CA LYS A 112 24.43 -0.76 -14.95
C LYS A 112 22.94 -0.95 -15.25
N ASN A 113 22.22 0.14 -15.48
CA ASN A 113 20.81 0.06 -15.83
C ASN A 113 20.64 -0.46 -17.26
N GLU A 114 19.97 -1.59 -17.42
CA GLU A 114 19.57 -2.19 -18.69
C GLU A 114 18.04 -2.39 -18.78
N GLN A 115 17.29 -1.85 -17.82
CA GLN A 115 15.85 -2.08 -17.63
C GLN A 115 15.00 -0.88 -18.06
N GLY A 116 15.61 0.30 -18.18
CA GLY A 116 14.96 1.51 -18.66
C GLY A 116 14.87 2.60 -17.59
N LEU A 117 14.69 3.85 -18.02
CA LEU A 117 14.59 5.02 -17.12
C LEU A 117 13.14 5.43 -16.83
N GLY A 118 12.19 4.86 -17.57
CA GLY A 118 10.80 5.28 -17.56
C GLY A 118 10.56 6.63 -18.23
N VAL A 119 9.28 6.98 -18.38
CA VAL A 119 8.81 8.18 -19.07
C VAL A 119 7.87 8.94 -18.16
N HIS A 120 8.11 10.25 -17.98
CA HIS A 120 7.14 11.10 -17.29
C HIS A 120 5.94 11.35 -18.20
N LEU A 121 4.74 11.17 -17.64
CA LEU A 121 3.51 11.56 -18.30
C LEU A 121 3.53 13.08 -18.53
N ALA A 122 3.05 13.53 -19.69
CA ALA A 122 2.83 14.94 -19.93
C ALA A 122 1.82 15.49 -18.91
N LEU A 123 1.98 16.76 -18.53
CA LEU A 123 0.88 17.46 -17.88
C LEU A 123 -0.17 17.68 -18.97
N HIS A 124 -1.34 17.08 -18.81
CA HIS A 124 -2.46 17.44 -19.65
C HIS A 124 -2.92 18.84 -19.22
N PRO A 125 -3.17 19.80 -20.13
CA PRO A 125 -3.79 21.05 -19.73
C PRO A 125 -5.06 20.72 -18.97
N ASP A 126 -5.17 21.28 -17.77
CA ASP A 126 -6.31 21.08 -16.89
C ASP A 126 -7.58 21.39 -17.69
N GLY A 127 -8.38 20.37 -17.99
CA GLY A 127 -9.82 20.61 -18.09
C GLY A 127 -10.30 21.10 -16.72
N ASP A 128 -11.50 21.67 -16.62
CA ASP A 128 -12.09 22.12 -15.35
C ASP A 128 -11.98 21.00 -14.31
N ALA A 129 -10.91 21.01 -13.52
CA ALA A 129 -10.62 19.96 -12.57
C ALA A 129 -11.66 20.11 -11.48
N GLU A 130 -12.48 19.07 -11.30
CA GLU A 130 -13.37 18.97 -10.15
C GLU A 130 -12.55 19.32 -8.90
N PRO A 131 -12.86 20.44 -8.21
CA PRO A 131 -12.07 20.86 -7.08
C PRO A 131 -12.06 19.74 -6.06
N TRP A 132 -10.88 19.31 -5.65
CA TRP A 132 -10.74 18.30 -4.61
C TRP A 132 -11.50 18.79 -3.37
N SER A 133 -12.55 18.08 -2.99
CA SER A 133 -13.21 18.31 -1.71
C SER A 133 -12.55 17.44 -0.66
N ALA A 134 -11.96 18.08 0.35
CA ALA A 134 -11.81 17.42 1.63
C ALA A 134 -13.23 17.07 2.07
N GLY A 135 -13.58 15.79 2.13
CA GLY A 135 -14.91 15.35 2.55
C GLY A 135 -15.33 15.94 3.90
N THR A 136 -16.54 15.63 4.35
CA THR A 136 -17.03 16.15 5.64
C THR A 136 -16.08 15.77 6.77
N ALA A 137 -15.62 16.76 7.54
CA ALA A 137 -14.78 16.52 8.70
C ALA A 137 -15.53 15.62 9.70
N ALA A 138 -14.85 14.58 10.21
CA ALA A 138 -15.42 13.74 11.24
C ALA A 138 -15.71 14.57 12.49
N SER A 139 -16.94 14.50 12.99
CA SER A 139 -17.33 15.11 14.25
C SER A 139 -17.08 14.16 15.41
N LYS A 140 -16.75 14.72 16.58
CA LYS A 140 -16.71 13.99 17.84
C LYS A 140 -17.56 14.68 18.90
N SER A 141 -18.11 13.90 19.81
CA SER A 141 -18.73 14.32 21.06
C SER A 141 -17.67 14.90 22.00
N ALA A 142 -18.09 15.76 22.93
CA ALA A 142 -17.20 16.59 23.74
C ALA A 142 -16.15 15.76 24.53
N ASP A 143 -16.53 14.56 24.98
CA ASP A 143 -15.70 13.70 25.82
C ASP A 143 -15.14 12.48 25.06
N ALA A 144 -15.40 12.36 23.76
CA ALA A 144 -14.87 11.27 22.96
C ALA A 144 -13.47 11.56 22.41
N LEU A 145 -12.69 10.49 22.28
CA LEU A 145 -11.46 10.48 21.50
C LEU A 145 -11.79 10.23 20.04
N LEU A 146 -11.25 11.06 19.16
CA LEU A 146 -11.30 10.82 17.72
C LEU A 146 -10.05 10.05 17.31
N ALA A 147 -10.21 8.77 16.96
CA ALA A 147 -9.09 8.02 16.42
C ALA A 147 -8.80 8.41 14.99
N VAL A 148 -7.54 8.70 14.70
CA VAL A 148 -7.04 9.03 13.37
C VAL A 148 -6.15 7.89 12.90
N PRO A 149 -6.46 7.28 11.74
CA PRO A 149 -5.61 6.22 11.20
C PRO A 149 -4.28 6.80 10.73
N VAL A 150 -3.18 6.19 11.16
CA VAL A 150 -1.83 6.54 10.72
C VAL A 150 -1.17 5.39 9.98
N THR A 151 -0.39 5.71 8.95
CA THR A 151 0.37 4.71 8.21
C THR A 151 1.75 4.55 8.85
N ARG A 152 2.16 3.30 9.09
CA ARG A 152 3.51 2.97 9.53
C ARG A 152 4.23 2.23 8.42
N LEU A 153 5.51 2.54 8.24
CA LEU A 153 6.37 1.70 7.42
C LEU A 153 6.46 0.31 8.08
N TYR A 154 6.43 -0.74 7.27
CA TYR A 154 6.41 -2.13 7.74
C TYR A 154 5.20 -2.43 8.65
N ASP A 155 4.01 -2.12 8.16
CA ASP A 155 2.78 -2.54 8.80
C ASP A 155 2.57 -4.06 8.70
N ARG A 156 1.51 -4.59 9.31
CA ARG A 156 1.17 -6.02 9.21
C ARG A 156 0.28 -6.33 8.01
N GLY A 157 0.42 -5.56 6.93
CA GLY A 157 -0.20 -5.84 5.65
C GLY A 157 0.20 -7.21 5.09
N ALA A 158 -0.64 -7.77 4.22
CA ALA A 158 -0.54 -9.15 3.75
C ALA A 158 0.75 -9.50 2.97
N THR A 159 1.56 -8.50 2.58
CA THR A 159 2.74 -8.66 1.73
C THR A 159 4.06 -8.81 2.51
N LEU A 160 4.10 -8.48 3.81
CA LEU A 160 5.36 -8.34 4.56
C LEU A 160 5.66 -9.50 5.52
N THR A 161 4.65 -10.14 6.09
CA THR A 161 4.78 -11.21 7.08
C THR A 161 5.65 -12.42 6.65
N PRO A 162 5.80 -12.80 5.37
CA PRO A 162 6.59 -14.00 5.00
C PRO A 162 8.11 -13.90 5.19
N SER A 163 8.68 -12.74 5.56
CA SER A 163 10.13 -12.53 5.59
C SER A 163 10.72 -12.56 6.99
N ASN A 164 11.65 -13.49 7.26
CA ASN A 164 12.39 -13.60 8.53
C ASN A 164 13.22 -12.35 8.88
N VAL A 165 13.53 -11.49 7.89
CA VAL A 165 14.32 -10.26 8.09
C VAL A 165 13.42 -9.08 8.48
N LEU A 166 12.21 -9.03 7.93
CA LEU A 166 11.27 -7.94 8.16
C LEU A 166 10.33 -8.21 9.32
N GLU A 167 9.99 -9.47 9.59
CA GLU A 167 9.08 -9.86 10.66
C GLU A 167 9.46 -9.24 12.04
N PRO A 168 10.74 -9.27 12.49
CA PRO A 168 11.12 -8.65 13.76
C PRO A 168 11.06 -7.12 13.78
N ARG A 169 10.89 -6.49 12.61
CA ARG A 169 10.85 -5.02 12.43
C ARG A 169 9.43 -4.50 12.20
N LEU A 170 8.44 -5.39 12.10
CA LEU A 170 7.05 -5.00 11.90
C LEU A 170 6.56 -4.21 13.10
N SER A 171 5.78 -3.16 12.84
CA SER A 171 5.15 -2.41 13.91
C SER A 171 4.12 -3.29 14.64
N HIS A 172 4.01 -3.10 15.95
CA HIS A 172 2.97 -3.74 16.76
C HIS A 172 1.73 -2.85 16.85
N PRO A 173 0.54 -3.41 17.13
CA PRO A 173 -0.67 -2.62 17.38
C PRO A 173 -0.49 -1.74 18.62
N PHE A 174 -0.69 -0.43 18.45
CA PHE A 174 -0.63 0.54 19.54
C PHE A 174 -1.72 1.61 19.39
N VAL A 175 -2.03 2.31 20.47
CA VAL A 175 -2.80 3.56 20.45
C VAL A 175 -1.94 4.66 21.03
N ALA A 176 -1.64 5.70 20.24
CA ALA A 176 -0.91 6.85 20.77
C ALA A 176 -1.90 7.89 21.31
N LEU A 177 -1.69 8.33 22.54
CA LEU A 177 -2.55 9.27 23.26
C LEU A 177 -1.73 10.41 23.83
N ASN A 178 -2.34 11.59 23.89
CA ASN A 178 -1.79 12.68 24.69
C ASN A 178 -1.72 12.26 26.18
N PRO A 179 -0.73 12.73 26.96
CA PRO A 179 -0.68 12.44 28.40
C PRO A 179 -1.97 12.73 29.17
N SER A 180 -2.67 13.83 28.88
CA SER A 180 -3.92 14.16 29.57
C SER A 180 -5.05 13.19 29.24
N ASP A 181 -5.12 12.74 27.98
CA ASP A 181 -6.12 11.76 27.54
C ASP A 181 -5.81 10.38 28.11
N ALA A 182 -4.53 9.99 28.14
CA ALA A 182 -4.09 8.74 28.74
C ALA A 182 -4.46 8.68 30.23
N GLU A 183 -4.22 9.76 30.97
CA GLU A 183 -4.62 9.90 32.38
C GLU A 183 -6.15 9.84 32.55
N ALA A 184 -6.90 10.56 31.71
CA ALA A 184 -8.37 10.53 31.72
C ALA A 184 -8.94 9.12 31.46
N GLN A 185 -8.28 8.35 30.59
CA GLN A 185 -8.61 6.95 30.30
C GLN A 185 -8.01 5.95 31.31
N ARG A 186 -7.29 6.43 32.34
CA ARG A 186 -6.56 5.62 33.34
C ARG A 186 -5.61 4.61 32.70
N ALA A 187 -4.99 5.00 31.60
CA ALA A 187 -4.14 4.16 30.79
C ALA A 187 -2.68 4.64 30.89
N ALA A 188 -1.77 3.75 31.27
CA ALA A 188 -0.34 4.07 31.38
C ALA A 188 0.41 3.68 30.10
N ASP A 189 1.58 4.30 29.86
CA ASP A 189 2.44 3.91 28.75
C ASP A 189 2.82 2.42 28.84
N GLY A 190 2.77 1.71 27.72
CA GLY A 190 3.01 0.27 27.65
C GLY A 190 1.85 -0.62 28.14
N MET A 191 0.79 -0.04 28.70
CA MET A 191 -0.39 -0.80 29.15
C MET A 191 -1.13 -1.41 27.96
N LYS A 192 -1.69 -2.60 28.12
CA LYS A 192 -2.59 -3.20 27.13
C LYS A 192 -4.02 -2.73 27.37
N VAL A 193 -4.65 -2.21 26.33
CA VAL A 193 -6.05 -1.76 26.32
C VAL A 193 -6.77 -2.37 25.12
N ASN A 194 -8.08 -2.57 25.24
CA ASN A 194 -8.93 -2.87 24.10
C ASN A 194 -9.43 -1.56 23.52
N VAL A 195 -9.19 -1.35 22.22
CA VAL A 195 -9.76 -0.22 21.49
C VAL A 195 -10.90 -0.71 20.64
N GLY A 196 -12.08 -0.15 20.87
CA GLY A 196 -13.30 -0.41 20.12
C GLY A 196 -13.56 0.65 19.05
N VAL A 197 -13.78 0.21 17.81
CA VAL A 197 -14.12 1.05 16.65
C VAL A 197 -15.18 0.34 15.81
N ASN A 198 -16.32 0.99 15.53
CA ASN A 198 -17.38 0.46 14.66
C ASN A 198 -17.83 -0.98 14.99
N GLY A 199 -17.91 -1.33 16.28
CA GLY A 199 -18.29 -2.67 16.74
C GLY A 199 -17.18 -3.73 16.69
N ALA A 200 -16.03 -3.41 16.09
CA ALA A 200 -14.81 -4.22 16.22
C ALA A 200 -14.02 -3.79 17.45
N SER A 201 -13.29 -4.71 18.06
CA SER A 201 -12.36 -4.40 19.16
C SER A 201 -11.09 -5.23 19.04
N ALA A 202 -9.94 -4.63 19.33
CA ALA A 202 -8.67 -5.34 19.35
C ALA A 202 -7.78 -4.87 20.51
N PRO A 203 -6.98 -5.77 21.09
CA PRO A 203 -5.99 -5.41 22.09
C PRO A 203 -4.83 -4.65 21.43
N VAL A 204 -4.49 -3.49 21.98
CA VAL A 204 -3.38 -2.65 21.56
C VAL A 204 -2.58 -2.19 22.77
N THR A 205 -1.32 -1.81 22.54
CA THR A 205 -0.48 -1.21 23.57
C THR A 205 -0.63 0.31 23.58
N VAL A 206 -0.82 0.91 24.73
CA VAL A 206 -0.85 2.37 24.89
C VAL A 206 0.56 2.92 24.68
N ARG A 207 0.63 4.00 23.90
CA ARG A 207 1.80 4.86 23.77
C ARG A 207 1.44 6.26 24.21
N VAL A 208 2.06 6.74 25.28
CA VAL A 208 1.90 8.14 25.67
C VAL A 208 2.83 9.00 24.81
N ASP A 209 2.26 9.98 24.13
CA ASP A 209 2.98 10.83 23.17
C ASP A 209 2.47 12.28 23.25
N GLU A 210 3.33 13.17 23.75
CA GLU A 210 3.04 14.61 23.91
C GLU A 210 2.80 15.33 22.58
N THR A 211 3.23 14.76 21.45
CA THR A 211 3.04 15.35 20.13
C THR A 211 1.61 15.13 19.59
N VAL A 212 0.86 14.20 20.19
CA VAL A 212 -0.55 13.96 19.85
C VAL A 212 -1.40 15.05 20.48
N PRO A 213 -2.21 15.80 19.71
CA PRO A 213 -3.13 16.79 20.27
C PRO A 213 -4.16 16.12 21.19
N ALA A 214 -4.53 16.81 22.27
CA ALA A 214 -5.56 16.32 23.20
C ALA A 214 -6.90 16.10 22.47
N GLY A 215 -7.61 15.04 22.87
CA GLY A 215 -8.86 14.61 22.27
C GLY A 215 -8.72 13.75 21.01
N PHE A 216 -7.50 13.35 20.64
CA PHE A 216 -7.21 12.48 19.49
C PHE A 216 -6.46 11.22 19.92
N ALA A 217 -6.65 10.14 19.17
CA ALA A 217 -5.92 8.90 19.33
C ALA A 217 -5.31 8.48 18.00
N LEU A 218 -4.00 8.21 17.93
CA LEU A 218 -3.42 7.70 16.67
C LEU A 218 -3.41 6.18 16.68
N LEU A 219 -4.02 5.58 15.67
CA LEU A 219 -4.08 4.12 15.49
C LEU A 219 -3.40 3.73 14.18
N PRO A 220 -2.38 2.84 14.20
CA PRO A 220 -1.75 2.36 13.00
C PRO A 220 -2.72 1.50 12.16
N ARG A 221 -2.79 1.79 10.87
CA ARG A 221 -3.50 0.95 9.88
C ARG A 221 -2.90 -0.45 9.79
N SER A 222 -3.70 -1.39 9.30
CA SER A 222 -3.29 -2.79 9.07
C SER A 222 -2.87 -3.55 10.34
N MET A 223 -3.44 -3.19 11.51
CA MET A 223 -3.09 -3.77 12.81
C MET A 223 -4.26 -4.48 13.51
N GLY A 224 -5.29 -4.87 12.77
CA GLY A 224 -6.45 -5.62 13.28
C GLY A 224 -7.64 -4.76 13.72
N ILE A 225 -7.50 -3.43 13.69
CA ILE A 225 -8.63 -2.49 13.87
C ILE A 225 -9.03 -1.93 12.50
N PRO A 226 -10.28 -2.10 12.04
CA PRO A 226 -10.76 -1.55 10.78
C PRO A 226 -11.04 -0.05 10.93
N LEU A 227 -10.01 0.76 10.70
CA LEU A 227 -10.08 2.23 10.76
C LEU A 227 -9.67 2.84 9.41
N ASP A 228 -10.67 3.22 8.61
CA ASP A 228 -10.44 3.76 7.26
C ASP A 228 -10.29 5.29 7.26
N GLY A 229 -10.94 5.96 8.21
CA GLY A 229 -10.88 7.41 8.41
C GLY A 229 -11.05 7.79 9.88
N PRO A 230 -10.99 9.10 10.21
CA PRO A 230 -11.17 9.56 11.58
C PRO A 230 -12.52 9.12 12.14
N THR A 231 -12.51 8.39 13.25
CA THR A 231 -13.72 7.77 13.84
C THR A 231 -13.67 7.89 15.36
N GLU A 232 -14.80 8.10 16.02
CA GLU A 232 -14.87 8.06 17.49
C GLU A 232 -14.51 6.67 18.02
N VAL A 233 -13.76 6.61 19.11
CA VAL A 233 -13.32 5.35 19.70
C VAL A 233 -13.55 5.28 21.19
N ILE A 234 -13.70 4.05 21.66
CA ILE A 234 -13.83 3.73 23.08
C ILE A 234 -12.59 2.94 23.49
N ILE A 235 -11.92 3.39 24.54
CA ILE A 235 -10.78 2.69 25.12
C ILE A 235 -11.26 1.99 26.40
N GLN A 236 -11.07 0.68 26.45
CA GLN A 236 -11.44 -0.16 27.58
C GLN A 236 -10.18 -0.82 28.13
N LEU A 237 -10.00 -0.79 29.45
CA LEU A 237 -8.89 -1.51 30.08
C LEU A 237 -9.10 -3.02 29.90
N VAL A 238 -8.04 -3.74 29.50
CA VAL A 238 -8.10 -5.20 29.48
C VAL A 238 -8.03 -5.68 30.93
N GLU A 239 -9.08 -6.33 31.44
CA GLU A 239 -8.98 -7.06 32.70
C GLU A 239 -7.90 -8.14 32.52
N VAL A 240 -6.81 -8.00 33.27
CA VAL A 240 -5.77 -9.02 33.35
C VAL A 240 -6.39 -10.18 34.13
N VAL A 241 -6.97 -11.14 33.40
CA VAL A 241 -7.28 -12.45 33.98
C VAL A 241 -5.93 -13.07 34.33
N GLN A 242 -5.56 -13.02 35.62
CA GLN A 242 -4.42 -13.75 36.13
C GLN A 242 -4.67 -15.24 35.86
N ALA A 243 -3.83 -15.82 35.00
CA ALA A 243 -3.74 -17.27 34.82
C ALA A 243 -2.87 -17.87 35.93
#